data_AF-A0A925W3M3-F1
#
_entry.id   AF-A0A925W3M3-F1
#
_cell.length_a   1.000
_cell.length_b   1.000
_cell.length_c   1.000
_cell.angle_alpha   90.00
_cell.angle_beta   90.00
_cell.angle_gamma   90.00
#
_symmetry.space_group_name_H-M   'P 1'
#
loop_
_entity.id
_entity.type
_entity.pdbx_description
1 polymer ?
#
loop_
_entity_poly.entity_id
_entity_poly.type
_entity_poly.pdbx_seq_one_letter_code
_entity_poly.pdbx_strand_id
1 'polypeptide(L)'
;MIVALVLLGVGVGALAKSSAETLKFQNIAQNKTNAIAIGRAYVENLRTRDPWLMTSESSVAVDADGAVAIGGVYSRSMAMVVERNNLVRLTITVNYPRMTDPVTLTTFLYRGNGLSGMGT
;
A
#
# COMPACT_ATOMS: atom_id res chain seq x y z
N MET A 1 37.00 -0.65 -39.80
CA MET A 1 36.96 -1.56 -38.63
C MET A 1 36.71 -0.81 -37.31
N ILE A 2 37.44 0.27 -37.00
CA ILE A 2 37.24 1.07 -35.77
C ILE A 2 35.80 1.61 -35.61
N VAL A 3 35.19 2.12 -36.68
CA VAL A 3 33.82 2.66 -36.66
C VAL A 3 32.77 1.61 -36.26
N ALA A 4 32.94 0.35 -36.65
CA ALA A 4 32.01 -0.73 -36.30
C ALA A 4 32.06 -1.07 -34.81
N LEU A 5 33.24 -1.02 -34.19
CA LEU A 5 33.42 -1.25 -32.75
C LEU A 5 32.80 -0.13 -31.91
N VAL A 6 32.90 1.13 -32.38
CA VAL A 6 32.29 2.29 -31.72
C VAL A 6 30.77 2.20 -31.78
N LEU A 7 30.19 1.86 -32.94
CA LEU A 7 28.74 1.67 -33.08
C LEU A 7 28.21 0.49 -32.26
N LEU A 8 28.97 -0.61 -32.15
CA LEU A 8 28.63 -1.74 -31.30
C LEU A 8 28.58 -1.36 -29.81
N GLY A 9 29.55 -0.58 -29.33
CA GLY A 9 29.61 -0.11 -27.94
C GLY A 9 28.43 0.79 -27.56
N VAL A 10 28.04 1.70 -28.45
CA VAL A 10 26.86 2.57 -28.25
C VAL A 10 25.56 1.76 -28.26
N GLY A 11 25.44 0.78 -29.15
CA GLY A 11 24.28 -0.11 -29.24
C GLY A 11 24.06 -0.93 -27.97
N VAL A 12 25.11 -1.56 -27.44
CA VAL A 12 25.03 -2.39 -26.21
C VAL A 12 24.73 -1.52 -24.98
N GLY A 13 25.30 -0.31 -24.88
CA GLY A 13 25.00 0.63 -23.79
C GLY A 13 23.55 1.12 -23.78
N ALA A 14 22.99 1.40 -24.97
CA ALA A 14 21.59 1.81 -25.10
C ALA A 14 20.62 0.67 -24.74
N LEU A 15 20.91 -0.57 -25.16
CA LEU A 15 20.13 -1.77 -24.84
C LEU A 15 20.17 -2.10 -23.34
N ALA A 16 21.34 -2.00 -22.71
CA ALA A 16 21.50 -2.21 -21.27
C ALA A 16 20.73 -1.17 -20.45
N LYS A 17 20.78 0.11 -20.84
CA LYS A 17 20.02 1.19 -20.19
C LYS A 17 18.51 1.00 -20.38
N SER A 18 18.05 0.65 -21.58
CA SER A 18 16.64 0.35 -21.85
C SER A 18 16.14 -0.82 -21.01
N SER A 19 16.91 -1.91 -20.93
CA SER A 19 16.54 -3.09 -20.15
C SER A 19 16.49 -2.79 -18.65
N ALA A 20 17.44 -2.00 -18.13
CA ALA A 20 17.45 -1.57 -16.74
C ALA A 20 16.25 -0.66 -16.40
N GLU A 21 15.87 0.25 -17.30
CA GLU A 21 14.68 1.09 -17.12
C GLU A 21 13.39 0.26 -17.14
N THR A 22 13.24 -0.69 -18.08
CA THR A 22 12.08 -1.60 -18.10
C THR A 22 11.96 -2.41 -16.80
N LEU A 23 13.08 -2.94 -16.29
CA LEU A 23 13.09 -3.68 -15.01
C LEU A 23 12.73 -2.79 -13.81
N LYS A 24 13.13 -1.51 -13.81
CA LYS A 24 12.71 -0.55 -12.77
C LYS A 24 11.21 -0.34 -12.81
N PHE A 25 10.63 -0.13 -13.99
CA PHE A 25 9.18 0.06 -14.14
C PHE A 25 8.39 -1.18 -13.72
N GLN A 26 8.86 -2.39 -14.06
CA GLN A 26 8.23 -3.64 -13.63
C GLN A 26 8.26 -3.81 -12.10
N ASN A 27 9.41 -3.56 -11.47
CA ASN A 27 9.53 -3.63 -10.01
C ASN A 27 8.63 -2.60 -9.31
N ILE A 28 8.51 -1.39 -9.87
CA ILE A 28 7.62 -0.36 -9.34
C ILE A 28 6.15 -0.79 -9.44
N ALA A 29 5.74 -1.31 -10.60
CA ALA A 29 4.37 -1.81 -10.80
C ALA A 29 4.04 -2.98 -9.87
N GLN A 30 5.01 -3.86 -9.61
CA GLN A 30 4.89 -4.95 -8.65
C GLN A 30 4.75 -4.44 -7.21
N ASN A 31 5.58 -3.50 -6.78
CA ASN A 31 5.49 -2.90 -5.44
C ASN A 31 4.14 -2.21 -5.22
N LYS A 32 3.62 -1.50 -6.23
CA LYS A 32 2.30 -0.88 -6.16
C LYS A 32 1.18 -1.92 -6.05
N THR A 33 1.25 -3.00 -6.84
CA THR A 33 0.30 -4.12 -6.77
C THR A 33 0.31 -4.76 -5.38
N ASN A 34 1.49 -4.98 -4.80
CA ASN A 34 1.65 -5.51 -3.45
C ASN A 34 1.09 -4.55 -2.40
N ALA A 35 1.38 -3.25 -2.50
CA ALA A 35 0.83 -2.24 -1.60
C ALA A 35 -0.71 -2.21 -1.62
N ILE A 36 -1.33 -2.36 -2.79
CA ILE A 36 -2.78 -2.50 -2.93
C ILE A 36 -3.28 -3.80 -2.27
N ALA A 37 -2.57 -4.92 -2.44
CA ALA A 37 -2.92 -6.19 -1.80
C ALA A 37 -2.87 -6.09 -0.27
N ILE A 38 -1.80 -5.53 0.29
CA ILE A 38 -1.62 -5.27 1.73
C ILE A 38 -2.76 -4.39 2.26
N GLY A 39 -3.06 -3.29 1.56
CA GLY A 39 -4.13 -2.38 1.96
C GLY A 39 -5.51 -3.05 1.94
N ARG A 40 -5.82 -3.86 0.93
CA ARG A 40 -7.09 -4.61 0.86
C ARG A 40 -7.20 -5.66 1.96
N ALA A 41 -6.15 -6.45 2.19
CA ALA A 41 -6.13 -7.44 3.25
C ALA A 41 -6.38 -6.80 4.62
N TYR A 42 -5.77 -5.63 4.85
CA TYR A 42 -6.00 -4.88 6.08
C TYR A 42 -7.42 -4.31 6.17
N VAL A 43 -8.01 -3.82 5.08
CA VAL A 43 -9.44 -3.42 5.06
C VAL A 43 -10.35 -4.59 5.46
N GLU A 44 -10.10 -5.80 4.96
CA GLU A 44 -10.88 -6.98 5.37
C GLU A 44 -10.71 -7.30 6.86
N ASN A 45 -9.50 -7.15 7.41
CA ASN A 45 -9.28 -7.27 8.85
C ASN A 45 -10.04 -6.20 9.65
N LEU A 46 -10.12 -4.96 9.15
CA LEU A 46 -10.90 -3.90 9.78
C LEU A 46 -12.40 -4.25 9.78
N ARG A 47 -12.91 -4.89 8.73
CA ARG A 47 -14.34 -5.27 8.65
C ARG A 47 -14.77 -6.26 9.73
N THR A 48 -13.85 -7.03 10.31
CA THR A 48 -14.16 -7.98 11.39
C THR A 48 -14.06 -7.36 12.78
N ARG A 49 -13.59 -6.11 12.91
CA ARG A 49 -13.43 -5.42 14.20
C ARG A 49 -14.70 -4.67 14.59
N ASP A 50 -14.86 -4.44 15.89
CA ASP A 50 -15.95 -3.60 16.40
C ASP A 50 -15.80 -2.16 15.86
N PRO A 51 -16.77 -1.66 15.08
CA PRO A 51 -16.76 -0.30 14.55
C PRO A 51 -16.67 0.78 15.64
N TRP A 52 -17.17 0.52 16.85
CA TRP A 52 -17.20 1.47 17.96
C TRP A 52 -15.83 1.63 18.64
N LEU A 53 -15.00 0.59 18.58
CA LEU A 53 -13.66 0.58 19.19
C LEU A 53 -12.54 0.94 18.21
N MET A 54 -12.87 1.24 16.96
CA MET A 54 -11.88 1.67 15.98
C MET A 54 -11.29 3.04 16.35
N THR A 55 -9.97 3.15 16.22
CA THR A 55 -9.19 4.38 16.40
C THR A 55 -8.15 4.48 15.29
N SER A 56 -7.64 5.68 14.99
CA SER A 56 -6.51 5.82 14.06
C SER A 56 -5.30 5.01 14.54
N GLU A 57 -4.57 4.44 13.60
CA GLU A 57 -3.35 3.67 13.83
C GLU A 57 -2.16 4.39 13.19
N SER A 58 -1.08 4.51 13.96
CA SER A 58 0.18 5.09 13.50
C SER A 58 0.81 4.22 12.41
N SER A 59 1.81 4.78 11.72
CA SER A 59 2.54 4.03 10.70
C SER A 59 3.30 2.86 11.32
N VAL A 60 3.08 1.66 10.77
CA VAL A 60 3.74 0.41 11.17
C VAL A 60 4.40 -0.21 9.96
N ALA A 61 5.62 -0.73 10.14
CA ALA A 61 6.35 -1.46 9.09
C ALA A 61 5.72 -2.85 8.87
N VAL A 62 5.54 -3.20 7.59
CA VAL A 62 4.93 -4.47 7.19
C VAL A 62 5.73 -5.15 6.08
N ASP A 63 5.67 -6.48 6.04
CA ASP A 63 6.27 -7.28 4.98
C ASP A 63 5.38 -7.31 3.72
N ALA A 64 5.79 -8.12 2.73
CA ALA A 64 5.05 -8.27 1.47
C ALA A 64 3.70 -8.98 1.64
N ASP A 65 3.52 -9.73 2.72
CA ASP A 65 2.27 -10.42 3.07
C ASP A 65 1.33 -9.53 3.90
N GLY A 66 1.81 -8.35 4.32
CA GLY A 66 1.07 -7.36 5.10
C GLY A 66 1.07 -7.61 6.61
N ALA A 67 1.91 -8.54 7.08
CA ALA A 67 2.14 -8.79 8.49
C ALA A 67 3.12 -7.77 9.08
N VAL A 68 2.96 -7.46 10.36
CA VAL A 68 3.83 -6.52 11.06
C VAL A 68 5.21 -7.13 11.21
N ALA A 69 6.22 -6.47 10.66
CA ALA A 69 7.59 -6.96 10.66
C ALA A 69 8.56 -5.80 10.92
N ILE A 70 9.48 -6.00 11.86
CA ILE A 70 10.56 -5.04 12.13
C ILE A 70 11.47 -5.00 10.90
N GLY A 71 11.62 -3.82 10.29
CA GLY A 71 12.36 -3.68 9.03
C GLY A 71 11.55 -4.03 7.78
N GLY A 72 10.22 -4.16 7.91
CA GLY A 72 9.31 -4.32 6.78
C GLY A 72 9.53 -3.25 5.70
N VAL A 73 9.50 -3.69 4.45
CA VAL A 73 9.81 -2.88 3.27
C VAL A 73 8.67 -1.91 2.93
N TYR A 74 7.46 -2.21 3.42
CA TYR A 74 6.28 -1.38 3.29
C TYR A 74 5.97 -0.74 4.64
N SER A 75 5.18 0.34 4.63
CA SER A 75 4.56 0.84 5.87
C SER A 75 3.09 1.12 5.65
N ARG A 76 2.29 0.82 6.66
CA ARG A 76 0.84 0.99 6.64
C ARG A 76 0.42 1.86 7.82
N SER A 77 -0.48 2.81 7.57
CA SER A 77 -1.17 3.58 8.61
C SER A 77 -2.67 3.62 8.32
N MET A 78 -3.44 3.97 9.34
CA MET A 78 -4.88 4.17 9.21
C MET A 78 -5.30 5.45 9.92
N ALA A 79 -5.95 6.36 9.20
CA ALA A 79 -6.64 7.49 9.79
C ALA A 79 -8.14 7.20 9.84
N MET A 80 -8.76 7.41 11.00
CA MET A 80 -10.20 7.33 11.18
C MET A 80 -10.78 8.71 11.46
N VAL A 81 -11.81 9.07 10.71
CA VAL A 81 -12.56 10.33 10.86
C VAL A 81 -14.03 10.01 11.03
N VAL A 82 -14.65 10.58 12.05
CA VAL A 82 -16.09 10.49 12.26
C VAL A 82 -16.77 11.52 11.34
N GLU A 83 -17.50 11.04 10.35
CA GLU A 83 -18.24 11.89 9.39
C GLU A 83 -19.63 12.21 9.93
N ARG A 84 -20.26 11.24 10.59
CA ARG A 84 -21.56 11.35 11.26
C ARG A 84 -21.57 10.46 12.50
N ASN A 85 -22.58 10.61 13.35
CA ASN A 85 -22.71 9.86 14.59
C ASN A 85 -22.55 8.33 14.42
N ASN A 86 -23.05 7.80 13.29
CA ASN A 86 -23.00 6.37 12.96
C ASN A 86 -22.16 6.06 11.72
N LEU A 87 -21.37 7.00 11.19
CA LEU A 87 -20.59 6.82 9.96
C LEU A 87 -19.16 7.29 10.18
N VAL A 88 -18.20 6.39 9.96
CA VAL A 88 -16.79 6.72 9.97
C VAL A 88 -16.15 6.49 8.61
N ARG A 89 -15.23 7.39 8.25
CA ARG A 89 -14.34 7.22 7.12
C ARG A 89 -13.00 6.70 7.62
N LEU A 90 -12.55 5.59 7.04
CA LEU A 90 -11.25 5.00 7.26
C LEU A 90 -10.40 5.26 6.02
N THR A 91 -9.25 5.88 6.22
CA THR A 91 -8.25 6.12 5.18
C THR A 91 -7.02 5.30 5.52
N ILE A 92 -6.78 4.25 4.73
CA ILE A 92 -5.63 3.36 4.86
C ILE A 92 -4.58 3.85 3.88
N THR A 93 -3.39 4.16 4.38
CA THR A 93 -2.26 4.62 3.56
C THR A 93 -1.16 3.57 3.61
N VAL A 94 -0.70 3.11 2.45
CA VAL A 94 0.41 2.16 2.31
C VAL A 94 1.54 2.81 1.52
N ASN A 95 2.67 3.04 2.19
CA ASN A 95 3.90 3.46 1.53
C ASN A 95 4.69 2.23 1.08
N TYR A 96 5.33 2.33 -0.08
CA TYR A 96 6.12 1.28 -0.68
C TYR A 96 7.45 1.85 -1.20
N PRO A 97 8.48 1.02 -1.39
CA PRO A 97 9.81 1.50 -1.70
C PRO A 97 9.90 2.23 -3.02
N ARG A 98 10.85 3.18 -3.07
CA ARG A 98 11.28 3.87 -4.29
C ARG A 98 10.16 4.69 -4.96
N MET A 99 9.11 5.02 -4.23
CA MET A 99 8.09 5.98 -4.66
C MET A 99 7.68 6.91 -3.51
N THR A 100 7.34 8.15 -3.86
CA THR A 100 6.85 9.17 -2.94
C THR A 100 5.33 9.16 -2.79
N ASP A 101 4.62 8.57 -3.76
CA ASP A 101 3.16 8.55 -3.83
C ASP A 101 2.62 7.25 -3.24
N PRO A 102 2.04 7.30 -2.02
CA PRO A 102 1.50 6.11 -1.38
C PRO A 102 0.23 5.62 -2.07
N VAL A 103 -0.09 4.35 -1.82
CA VAL A 103 -1.42 3.82 -2.13
C VAL A 103 -2.36 4.19 -1.00
N THR A 104 -3.46 4.88 -1.32
CA THR A 104 -4.50 5.24 -0.36
C THR A 104 -5.79 4.52 -0.70
N LEU A 105 -6.36 3.83 0.29
CA LEU A 105 -7.67 3.18 0.21
C LEU A 105 -8.60 3.86 1.20
N THR A 106 -9.72 4.37 0.70
CA THR A 106 -10.74 5.00 1.53
C THR A 106 -11.95 4.09 1.59
N THR A 107 -12.42 3.79 2.80
CA THR A 107 -13.65 3.04 3.02
C THR A 107 -14.52 3.72 4.07
N PHE A 108 -15.82 3.46 4.02
CA PHE A 108 -16.79 3.96 4.98
C PHE A 108 -17.34 2.79 5.77
N LEU A 109 -17.42 2.95 7.08
CA LEU A 109 -17.94 1.96 8.01
C LEU A 109 -19.09 2.56 8.80
N TYR A 110 -20.22 1.86 8.81
CA TYR A 110 -21.34 2.21 9.67
C TYR A 110 -21.13 1.61 11.06
N ARG A 111 -21.19 2.47 12.08
CA ARG A 111 -21.32 2.06 13.48
C ARG A 111 -22.81 1.80 13.70
N GLY A 112 -23.23 0.54 13.90
CA GLY A 112 -24.63 0.21 14.19
C GLY A 112 -25.17 1.03 15.37
N ASN A 113 -26.49 1.15 15.55
CA ASN A 113 -27.14 2.14 16.45
C ASN A 113 -26.87 1.99 17.98
N GLY A 114 -25.76 1.37 18.42
CA GLY A 114 -25.43 1.14 19.83
C GLY A 114 -26.32 0.13 20.56
N LEU A 115 -27.38 -0.36 19.90
CA LEU A 115 -28.39 -1.26 20.48
C LEU A 115 -28.06 -2.75 20.35
N SER A 116 -27.00 -3.13 19.63
CA SER A 116 -26.63 -4.54 19.39
C SER A 116 -25.95 -5.24 20.58
N GLY A 117 -25.75 -4.54 21.71
CA GLY A 117 -25.20 -5.09 22.96
C GLY A 117 -26.19 -5.18 24.12
N MET A 118 -27.44 -4.70 23.96
CA MET A 118 -28.50 -4.85 24.96
C MET A 118 -29.52 -5.89 24.47
N GLY A 119 -29.08 -7.14 24.42
CA GLY A 119 -29.94 -8.29 24.15
C GLY A 119 -29.59 -9.40 25.13
N THR A 120 -30.30 -9.39 26.28
CA THR A 120 -30.53 -10.46 27.26
C THR A 120 -29.35 -11.34 27.68
#